data_AF-Q8EV84-F1
#
_entry.id   AF-Q8EV84-F1
#
_cell.length_a   1.000
_cell.length_b   1.000
_cell.length_c   1.000
_cell.angle_alpha   90.00
_cell.angle_beta   90.00
_cell.angle_gamma   90.00
#
_symmetry.space_group_name_H-M   'P 1'
#
loop_
_entity.id
_entity.type
_entity.pdbx_description
1 polymer ?
#
loop_
_entity_poly.entity_id
_entity_poly.type
_entity_poly.pdbx_seq_one_letter_code
_entity_poly.pdbx_strand_id
1 'polypeptide(L)'
;MKIKKIKLLKALALTGAFGIVATVPVIVSSCSSTSDNNGGNGNNNNNGNQDGNGQQQTEITPTIKKEVSLSGALSKIYDANKSTSDLIAEDIKANPTNYFDNGEALKDLIKDATVSVNGGFTESTFKGDTYETWSAKVGDKKGTYAQASKQLDIKSINDLETQLGDSNNIKIICDAIPTLKLTNGSDYKVEKNALKLDGDLLHVNISAKENGTTAVSMDLAIPVSDLNLKIDALKISVSGTGIKESTDLTTNYKFNVGIDNTVKPITNATGTVTAGDREKVMTVMKALGYTVSGQDDKLDNDKLSDALGLYNCNFEAVSSKPVSGQANKYTITLKATPNEGYVWEDGTNNPKTDITFEATLN
;
A
#
# COMPACT_ATOMS: atom_id res chain seq x y z
N MET A 1 -25.62 -12.85 -7.02
CA MET A 1 -24.57 -12.61 -5.99
C MET A 1 -23.93 -11.21 -6.07
N LYS A 2 -24.62 -10.17 -6.61
CA LYS A 2 -24.05 -8.83 -6.85
C LYS A 2 -24.43 -7.76 -5.82
N ILE A 3 -25.19 -8.11 -4.78
CA ILE A 3 -25.75 -7.14 -3.80
C ILE A 3 -24.94 -7.06 -2.49
N LYS A 4 -24.02 -8.00 -2.24
CA LYS A 4 -23.21 -8.01 -1.01
C LYS A 4 -21.98 -7.08 -1.04
N LYS A 5 -21.39 -6.79 -2.21
CA LYS A 5 -20.22 -5.90 -2.34
C LYS A 5 -20.55 -4.41 -2.09
N ILE A 6 -21.75 -3.97 -2.47
CA ILE A 6 -22.22 -2.58 -2.27
C ILE A 6 -22.43 -2.23 -0.78
N LYS A 7 -22.69 -3.22 0.09
CA LYS A 7 -22.79 -2.98 1.54
C LYS A 7 -21.43 -2.85 2.22
N LEU A 8 -20.35 -3.40 1.63
CA LEU A 8 -18.98 -3.28 2.14
C LEU A 8 -18.40 -1.87 1.91
N LEU A 9 -18.79 -1.22 0.79
CA LEU A 9 -18.41 0.17 0.46
C LEU A 9 -18.97 1.22 1.43
N LYS A 10 -20.00 0.89 2.24
CA LYS A 10 -20.60 1.83 3.22
C LYS A 10 -19.97 1.79 4.61
N ALA A 11 -19.12 0.80 4.89
CA ALA A 11 -18.36 0.72 6.15
C ALA A 11 -16.93 1.29 6.01
N LEU A 12 -16.55 1.71 4.79
CA LEU A 12 -15.19 2.14 4.42
C LEU A 12 -14.86 3.60 4.80
N ALA A 13 -15.52 4.16 5.81
CA ALA A 13 -15.06 5.37 6.46
C ALA A 13 -14.04 4.98 7.52
N LEU A 14 -12.79 4.66 7.14
CA LEU A 14 -11.60 4.57 8.02
C LEU A 14 -11.86 4.02 9.45
N THR A 15 -12.66 2.96 9.57
CA THR A 15 -12.84 2.21 10.83
C THR A 15 -11.93 0.99 10.90
N GLY A 16 -10.96 0.90 9.97
CA GLY A 16 -9.77 0.10 10.17
C GLY A 16 -9.00 0.72 11.33
N ALA A 17 -9.19 0.16 12.52
CA ALA A 17 -8.48 0.58 13.70
C ALA A 17 -6.97 0.52 13.44
N PHE A 18 -6.32 1.67 13.31
CA PHE A 18 -4.96 1.87 13.81
C PHE A 18 -4.96 1.89 15.36
N GLY A 19 -5.85 1.10 15.98
CA GLY A 19 -6.18 1.10 17.40
C GLY A 19 -5.53 -0.09 18.06
N ILE A 20 -4.65 0.22 19.01
CA ILE A 20 -3.99 -0.74 19.88
C ILE A 20 -5.02 -1.35 20.82
N VAL A 21 -5.10 -2.68 20.86
CA VAL A 21 -5.38 -3.39 22.11
C VAL A 21 -4.40 -4.54 22.26
N ALA A 22 -3.15 -4.21 22.57
CA ALA A 22 -2.24 -5.18 23.16
C ALA A 22 -2.47 -5.23 24.67
N THR A 23 -3.62 -5.75 25.12
CA THR A 23 -3.61 -6.46 26.40
C THR A 23 -3.00 -7.81 26.11
N VAL A 24 -1.68 -7.88 26.08
CA VAL A 24 -0.98 -9.17 26.15
C VAL A 24 -1.38 -9.76 27.50
N PRO A 25 -2.07 -10.92 27.58
CA PRO A 25 -1.95 -11.70 28.78
C PRO A 25 -0.49 -12.10 28.83
N VAL A 26 0.27 -11.49 29.75
CA VAL A 26 1.54 -12.03 30.19
C VAL A 26 1.18 -13.36 30.85
N ILE A 27 1.05 -14.42 30.04
CA ILE A 27 1.13 -15.77 30.56
C ILE A 27 2.61 -15.92 30.85
N VAL A 28 2.99 -15.51 32.06
CA VAL A 28 4.14 -16.06 32.73
C VAL A 28 3.80 -17.53 32.87
N SER A 29 4.13 -18.33 31.86
CA SER A 29 4.28 -19.76 32.07
C SER A 29 5.54 -19.86 32.91
N SER A 30 5.37 -19.69 34.21
CA SER A 30 6.26 -20.31 35.15
C SER A 30 6.32 -21.77 34.71
N CYS A 31 7.44 -22.17 34.10
CA CYS A 31 7.90 -23.53 34.26
C CYS A 31 8.06 -23.72 35.76
N SER A 32 6.97 -24.05 36.46
CA SER A 32 7.00 -24.56 37.82
C SER A 32 7.72 -25.89 37.71
N SER A 33 9.04 -25.87 37.88
CA SER A 33 9.65 -26.97 38.58
C SER A 33 9.15 -26.84 40.01
N THR A 34 8.02 -27.50 40.29
CA THR A 34 7.65 -27.84 41.66
C THR A 34 8.77 -28.75 42.15
N SER A 35 9.80 -28.17 42.77
CA SER A 35 10.60 -28.91 43.71
C SER A 35 9.70 -29.11 44.91
N ASP A 36 9.08 -30.29 44.98
CA ASP A 36 8.48 -30.79 46.21
C ASP A 36 9.62 -30.95 47.23
N ASN A 37 9.89 -29.88 47.97
CA ASN A 37 10.70 -29.94 49.17
C ASN A 37 9.74 -29.98 50.35
N ASN A 38 9.25 -31.19 50.67
CA ASN A 38 8.63 -31.46 51.95
C ASN A 38 9.30 -32.68 52.60
N GLY A 39 9.85 -32.45 53.79
CA GLY A 39 10.62 -33.42 54.55
C GLY A 39 9.80 -34.64 54.95
N GLY A 40 10.35 -35.82 54.66
CA GLY A 40 9.87 -37.11 55.14
C GLY A 40 11.06 -38.02 55.39
N ASN A 41 11.41 -38.18 56.66
CA ASN A 41 12.41 -39.11 57.17
C ASN A 41 12.02 -40.55 56.78
N GLY A 42 12.83 -41.23 55.96
CA GLY A 42 12.52 -42.58 55.47
C GLY A 42 13.71 -43.27 54.82
N ASN A 43 14.43 -44.04 55.63
CA ASN A 43 15.52 -44.93 55.23
C ASN A 43 15.00 -46.07 54.32
N ASN A 44 15.53 -46.23 53.10
CA ASN A 44 15.85 -47.55 52.53
C ASN A 44 16.52 -47.49 51.14
N ASN A 45 17.56 -48.32 51.01
CA ASN A 45 18.21 -48.77 49.78
C ASN A 45 17.19 -49.19 48.71
N ASN A 46 17.33 -48.70 47.47
CA ASN A 46 17.63 -49.61 46.36
C ASN A 46 18.15 -48.88 45.11
N ASN A 47 19.10 -49.56 44.49
CA ASN A 47 19.78 -49.27 43.23
C ASN A 47 18.80 -49.36 42.04
N GLY A 48 18.79 -48.38 41.14
CA GLY A 48 17.90 -48.40 39.98
C GLY A 48 17.97 -47.17 39.08
N ASN A 49 19.04 -47.11 38.27
CA ASN A 49 19.12 -46.48 36.94
C ASN A 49 18.27 -45.21 36.70
N GLN A 50 18.85 -44.06 37.05
CA GLN A 50 18.33 -42.75 36.69
C GLN A 50 18.71 -42.42 35.25
N ASP A 51 17.96 -42.96 34.28
CA ASP A 51 18.05 -42.54 32.88
C ASP A 51 17.14 -41.31 32.66
N GLY A 52 17.56 -40.21 33.30
CA GLY A 52 16.94 -38.91 33.14
C GLY A 52 17.37 -38.28 31.82
N ASN A 53 16.85 -38.79 30.71
CA ASN A 53 16.97 -38.12 29.42
C ASN A 53 15.93 -36.99 29.34
N GLY A 54 16.07 -36.02 30.24
CA GLY A 54 15.47 -34.70 30.06
C GLY A 54 16.22 -34.03 28.93
N GLN A 55 15.78 -34.25 27.69
CA GLN A 55 16.27 -33.46 26.56
C GLN A 55 16.02 -32.00 26.91
N GLN A 56 17.08 -31.28 27.24
CA GLN A 56 17.07 -29.83 27.32
C GLN A 56 16.75 -29.36 25.90
N GLN A 57 15.48 -29.08 25.66
CA GLN A 57 15.02 -28.56 24.38
C GLN A 57 15.76 -27.25 24.16
N THR A 58 16.72 -27.25 23.22
CA THR A 58 17.60 -26.10 23.00
C THR A 58 16.76 -25.05 22.29
N GLU A 59 16.33 -24.03 23.03
CA GLU A 59 15.53 -22.95 22.48
C GLU A 59 16.33 -22.10 21.50
N ILE A 60 15.68 -21.69 20.42
CA ILE A 60 16.26 -20.79 19.44
C ILE A 60 15.99 -19.35 19.89
N THR A 61 17.03 -18.55 20.06
CA THR A 61 16.89 -17.11 20.34
C THR A 61 16.69 -16.35 19.02
N PRO A 62 15.55 -15.68 18.79
CA PRO A 62 15.36 -14.87 17.60
C PRO A 62 16.39 -13.74 17.50
N THR A 63 16.97 -13.56 16.30
CA THR A 63 17.91 -12.48 16.00
C THR A 63 17.30 -11.62 14.92
N ILE A 64 16.74 -10.46 15.28
CA ILE A 64 16.06 -9.58 14.33
C ILE A 64 17.06 -8.84 13.44
N LYS A 65 16.72 -8.66 12.16
CA LYS A 65 17.46 -7.79 11.27
C LYS A 65 17.34 -6.34 11.70
N LYS A 66 18.42 -5.58 11.55
CA LYS A 66 18.41 -4.12 11.81
C LYS A 66 17.50 -3.35 10.86
N GLU A 67 17.36 -3.85 9.63
CA GLU A 67 16.52 -3.25 8.60
C GLU A 67 15.73 -4.34 7.89
N VAL A 68 14.43 -4.08 7.71
CA VAL A 68 13.51 -4.92 6.95
C VAL A 68 12.88 -4.03 5.89
N SER A 69 13.23 -4.29 4.62
CA SER A 69 12.72 -3.55 3.47
C SER A 69 11.95 -4.52 2.58
N LEU A 70 10.64 -4.33 2.48
CA LEU A 70 9.71 -5.19 1.78
C LEU A 70 8.90 -4.40 0.76
N SER A 71 8.24 -5.12 -0.14
CA SER A 71 7.27 -4.55 -1.06
C SER A 71 6.09 -5.49 -1.29
N GLY A 72 5.00 -4.92 -1.79
CA GLY A 72 3.88 -5.66 -2.34
C GLY A 72 2.56 -4.92 -2.23
N ALA A 73 1.46 -5.67 -2.40
CA ALA A 73 0.12 -5.12 -2.31
C ALA A 73 -0.17 -4.38 -1.00
N LEU A 74 -0.98 -3.32 -1.06
CA LEU A 74 -1.44 -2.56 0.11
C LEU A 74 -2.08 -3.47 1.17
N SER A 75 -2.74 -4.55 0.74
CA SER A 75 -3.41 -5.52 1.61
C SER A 75 -2.47 -6.22 2.60
N LYS A 76 -1.15 -6.16 2.40
CA LYS A 76 -0.16 -6.70 3.35
C LYS A 76 0.05 -5.80 4.58
N ILE A 77 -0.37 -4.54 4.53
CA ILE A 77 -0.22 -3.58 5.63
C ILE A 77 -1.54 -2.89 6.03
N TYR A 78 -2.60 -3.11 5.24
CA TYR A 78 -3.93 -2.55 5.50
C TYR A 78 -5.04 -3.58 5.21
N ASP A 79 -5.96 -3.74 6.16
CA ASP A 79 -7.19 -4.52 6.00
C ASP A 79 -8.32 -3.83 6.77
N ALA A 80 -9.57 -4.06 6.36
CA ALA A 80 -10.73 -3.48 7.05
C ALA A 80 -11.02 -4.14 8.41
N ASN A 81 -10.51 -5.36 8.65
CA ASN A 81 -10.84 -6.18 9.82
C ASN A 81 -9.62 -6.51 10.70
N LYS A 82 -8.40 -6.19 10.26
CA LYS A 82 -7.15 -6.44 10.99
C LYS A 82 -6.35 -5.15 11.14
N SER A 83 -5.61 -5.04 12.23
CA SER A 83 -4.67 -3.93 12.40
C SER A 83 -3.41 -4.15 11.55
N THR A 84 -2.69 -3.08 11.21
CA THR A 84 -1.39 -3.18 10.55
C THR A 84 -0.40 -4.03 11.36
N SER A 85 -0.44 -3.95 12.69
CA SER A 85 0.35 -4.81 13.57
C SER A 85 0.05 -6.30 13.37
N ASP A 86 -1.23 -6.67 13.25
CA ASP A 86 -1.64 -8.05 13.04
C ASP A 86 -1.17 -8.57 11.67
N LEU A 87 -1.30 -7.74 10.63
CA LEU A 87 -0.85 -8.08 9.28
C LEU A 87 0.67 -8.28 9.21
N ILE A 88 1.45 -7.41 9.86
CA ILE A 88 2.90 -7.58 9.94
C ILE A 88 3.25 -8.83 10.77
N ALA A 89 2.53 -9.10 11.87
CA ALA A 89 2.74 -10.31 12.66
C ALA A 89 2.46 -11.59 11.85
N GLU A 90 1.42 -11.58 11.02
CA GLU A 90 1.10 -12.67 10.10
C GLU A 90 2.19 -12.85 9.03
N ASP A 91 2.72 -11.75 8.46
CA ASP A 91 3.81 -11.84 7.48
C ASP A 91 5.11 -12.35 8.12
N ILE A 92 5.42 -11.95 9.36
CA ILE A 92 6.56 -12.48 10.12
C ILE A 92 6.46 -14.00 10.27
N LYS A 93 5.28 -14.52 10.59
CA LYS A 93 5.06 -15.96 10.74
C LYS A 93 5.17 -16.71 9.41
N ALA A 94 4.68 -16.11 8.33
CA ALA A 94 4.72 -16.71 7.00
C ALA A 94 6.14 -16.67 6.40
N ASN A 95 6.88 -15.60 6.66
CA ASN A 95 8.15 -15.26 6.00
C ASN A 95 9.25 -14.84 7.00
N PRO A 96 9.60 -15.67 8.00
CA PRO A 96 10.52 -15.25 9.08
C PRO A 96 11.92 -14.89 8.60
N THR A 97 12.35 -15.42 7.46
CA THR A 97 13.63 -15.11 6.80
C THR A 97 13.71 -13.68 6.28
N ASN A 98 12.56 -13.01 6.11
CA ASN A 98 12.52 -11.59 5.78
C ASN A 98 12.90 -10.73 6.99
N TYR A 99 12.60 -11.17 8.21
CA TYR A 99 12.66 -10.37 9.43
C TYR A 99 13.82 -10.74 10.38
N PHE A 100 14.22 -12.00 10.41
CA PHE A 100 15.24 -12.50 11.33
C PHE A 100 16.47 -13.00 10.56
N ASP A 101 17.68 -12.71 11.06
CA ASP A 101 18.94 -13.23 10.53
C ASP A 101 19.01 -14.76 10.63
N ASN A 102 18.38 -15.33 11.66
CA ASN A 102 18.22 -16.77 11.85
C ASN A 102 16.82 -17.28 11.45
N GLY A 103 16.15 -16.61 10.51
CA GLY A 103 14.77 -16.92 10.12
C GLY A 103 14.56 -18.35 9.60
N GLU A 104 15.54 -18.97 8.94
CA GLU A 104 15.44 -20.37 8.49
C GLU A 104 15.29 -21.33 9.67
N ALA A 105 16.01 -21.09 10.77
CA ALA A 105 15.92 -21.92 11.98
C ALA A 105 14.59 -21.71 12.73
N LEU A 106 13.93 -20.57 12.53
CA LEU A 106 12.64 -20.23 13.14
C LEU A 106 11.43 -20.68 12.30
N LYS A 107 11.63 -21.07 11.03
CA LYS A 107 10.56 -21.19 10.02
C LYS A 107 9.38 -22.07 10.42
N ASP A 108 9.64 -23.19 11.08
CA ASP A 108 8.58 -24.11 11.51
C ASP A 108 8.09 -23.80 12.93
N LEU A 109 8.95 -23.28 13.81
CA LEU A 109 8.58 -22.96 15.19
C LEU A 109 7.67 -21.73 15.29
N ILE A 110 7.91 -20.72 14.44
CA ILE A 110 7.24 -19.42 14.55
C ILE A 110 5.78 -19.45 14.08
N LYS A 111 5.39 -20.44 13.28
CA LYS A 111 4.02 -20.58 12.75
C LYS A 111 2.98 -20.61 13.88
N ASP A 112 3.28 -21.38 14.92
CA ASP A 112 2.43 -21.57 16.09
C ASP A 112 2.80 -20.65 17.27
N ALA A 113 3.86 -19.85 17.13
CA ALA A 113 4.32 -18.93 18.16
C ALA A 113 3.35 -17.74 18.32
N THR A 114 3.46 -17.06 19.45
CA THR A 114 2.88 -15.72 19.63
C THR A 114 3.88 -14.70 19.08
N VAL A 115 3.43 -13.89 18.13
CA VAL A 115 4.20 -12.76 17.58
C VAL A 115 3.37 -11.51 17.82
N SER A 116 3.96 -10.51 18.46
CA SER A 116 3.34 -9.19 18.63
C SER A 116 4.19 -8.12 17.98
N VAL A 117 3.52 -7.13 17.38
CA VAL A 117 4.15 -6.03 16.64
C VAL A 117 3.64 -4.71 17.21
N ASN A 118 4.55 -3.81 17.54
CA ASN A 118 4.23 -2.45 17.95
C ASN A 118 4.98 -1.45 17.08
N GLY A 119 4.24 -0.81 16.17
CA GLY A 119 4.73 0.30 15.34
C GLY A 119 4.33 1.69 15.82
N GLY A 120 3.69 1.81 17.00
CA GLY A 120 3.17 3.09 17.47
C GLY A 120 1.98 3.62 16.66
N PHE A 121 1.23 2.73 16.00
CA PHE A 121 0.06 3.10 15.22
C PHE A 121 -1.03 3.70 16.12
N THR A 122 -1.66 4.78 15.66
CA THR A 122 -2.72 5.50 16.38
C THR A 122 -3.93 5.65 15.49
N GLU A 123 -5.13 5.64 16.09
CA GLU A 123 -6.38 5.78 15.36
C GLU A 123 -6.38 6.98 14.41
N SER A 124 -7.00 6.81 13.24
CA SER A 124 -7.07 7.88 12.24
C SER A 124 -7.73 9.14 12.78
N THR A 125 -7.12 10.30 12.53
CA THR A 125 -7.69 11.63 12.81
C THR A 125 -8.62 12.14 11.72
N PHE A 126 -8.69 11.45 10.58
CA PHE A 126 -9.63 11.72 9.48
C PHE A 126 -11.04 11.27 9.86
N LYS A 127 -11.62 11.99 10.81
CA LYS A 127 -12.97 11.82 11.34
C LYS A 127 -13.78 13.07 10.94
N GLY A 128 -14.68 12.94 9.98
CA GLY A 128 -15.51 14.04 9.50
C GLY A 128 -16.58 13.56 8.52
N ASP A 129 -17.06 14.47 7.66
CA ASP A 129 -18.04 14.11 6.63
C ASP A 129 -17.51 12.96 5.76
N THR A 130 -18.42 12.12 5.27
CA THR A 130 -18.08 11.08 4.29
C THR A 130 -17.52 11.70 3.03
N TYR A 131 -16.58 11.02 2.36
CA TYR A 131 -16.06 11.45 1.06
C TYR A 131 -17.18 11.76 0.06
N GLU A 132 -18.28 11.01 0.05
CA GLU A 132 -19.42 11.25 -0.85
C GLU A 132 -19.99 12.67 -0.70
N THR A 133 -20.09 13.16 0.53
CA THR A 133 -20.54 14.53 0.84
C THR A 133 -19.54 15.57 0.34
N TRP A 134 -18.24 15.28 0.45
CA TRP A 134 -17.19 16.17 -0.04
C TRP A 134 -17.14 16.21 -1.56
N SER A 135 -17.08 15.05 -2.21
CA SER A 135 -16.94 14.88 -3.65
C SER A 135 -18.06 15.54 -4.46
N ALA A 136 -19.24 15.73 -3.86
CA ALA A 136 -20.37 16.47 -4.42
C ALA A 136 -20.11 17.99 -4.53
N LYS A 137 -19.19 18.55 -3.75
CA LYS A 137 -18.84 19.99 -3.72
C LYS A 137 -17.66 20.36 -4.63
N VAL A 138 -16.86 19.37 -5.03
CA VAL A 138 -15.57 19.58 -5.68
C VAL A 138 -15.69 20.03 -7.15
N GLY A 139 -16.78 19.67 -7.84
CA GLY A 139 -16.91 19.97 -9.27
C GLY A 139 -15.74 19.42 -10.08
N ASP A 140 -15.13 20.27 -10.91
CA ASP A 140 -13.97 19.93 -11.76
C ASP A 140 -12.61 20.00 -11.03
N LYS A 141 -12.60 20.38 -9.74
CA LYS A 141 -11.37 20.52 -8.94
C LYS A 141 -10.88 19.18 -8.39
N LYS A 142 -10.74 18.20 -9.27
CA LYS A 142 -10.24 16.84 -8.97
C LYS A 142 -8.96 16.59 -9.75
N GLY A 143 -8.01 15.89 -9.16
CA GLY A 143 -6.79 15.52 -9.88
C GLY A 143 -5.97 14.47 -9.17
N THR A 144 -5.21 13.73 -9.97
CA THR A 144 -4.32 12.67 -9.49
C THR A 144 -2.97 13.26 -9.08
N TYR A 145 -2.41 12.77 -7.99
CA TYR A 145 -1.04 13.07 -7.56
C TYR A 145 -0.08 12.73 -8.72
N ALA A 146 0.67 13.74 -9.17
CA ALA A 146 1.45 13.62 -10.39
C ALA A 146 2.59 12.60 -10.21
N GLN A 147 2.87 11.78 -11.22
CA GLN A 147 3.93 10.75 -11.16
C GLN A 147 5.35 11.31 -10.98
N ALA A 148 5.55 12.59 -11.31
CA ALA A 148 6.80 13.30 -11.07
C ALA A 148 6.99 13.72 -9.59
N SER A 149 5.94 13.57 -8.77
CA SER A 149 5.99 13.86 -7.34
C SER A 149 6.75 12.76 -6.61
N LYS A 150 7.26 13.10 -5.41
CA LYS A 150 7.96 12.12 -4.58
C LYS A 150 6.95 11.20 -3.89
N GLN A 151 7.32 9.94 -3.71
CA GLN A 151 6.63 9.04 -2.78
C GLN A 151 6.58 9.65 -1.38
N LEU A 152 5.52 9.34 -0.66
CA LEU A 152 5.24 9.76 0.70
C LEU A 152 5.61 8.61 1.66
N ASP A 153 6.70 8.79 2.40
CA ASP A 153 7.13 7.87 3.46
C ASP A 153 6.33 8.16 4.74
N ILE A 154 5.24 7.44 4.99
CA ILE A 154 4.35 7.66 6.13
C ILE A 154 4.60 6.66 7.28
N LYS A 155 4.44 7.12 8.51
CA LYS A 155 4.44 6.28 9.73
C LYS A 155 3.06 5.72 10.06
N SER A 156 2.03 6.44 9.64
CA SER A 156 0.61 6.10 9.83
C SER A 156 -0.23 6.99 8.93
N ILE A 157 -1.54 6.75 8.87
CA ILE A 157 -2.44 7.67 8.16
C ILE A 157 -2.45 9.08 8.77
N ASN A 158 -2.19 9.22 10.08
CA ASN A 158 -2.10 10.55 10.72
C ASN A 158 -0.82 11.29 10.31
N ASP A 159 0.24 10.55 10.02
CA ASP A 159 1.47 11.13 9.49
C ASP A 159 1.25 11.66 8.06
N LEU A 160 0.39 11.00 7.26
CA LEU A 160 -0.04 11.55 5.97
C LEU A 160 -0.71 12.92 6.13
N GLU A 161 -1.58 13.11 7.13
CA GLU A 161 -2.18 14.42 7.43
C GLU A 161 -1.09 15.46 7.71
N THR A 162 -0.07 15.09 8.50
CA THR A 162 1.00 16.03 8.87
C THR A 162 1.88 16.40 7.68
N GLN A 163 2.24 15.42 6.85
CA GLN A 163 3.08 15.64 5.66
C GLN A 163 2.38 16.48 4.59
N LEU A 164 1.06 16.27 4.42
CA LEU A 164 0.24 17.06 3.51
C LEU A 164 -0.28 18.36 4.16
N GLY A 165 -0.24 18.50 5.48
CA GLY A 165 -0.90 19.57 6.23
C GLY A 165 -0.20 20.93 6.21
N ASP A 166 1.04 21.00 5.74
CA ASP A 166 1.73 22.26 5.48
C ASP A 166 1.14 22.93 4.23
N SER A 167 0.55 24.12 4.40
CA SER A 167 -0.14 24.84 3.32
C SER A 167 0.75 25.10 2.09
N ASN A 168 2.07 25.24 2.24
CA ASN A 168 2.96 25.45 1.09
C ASN A 168 3.23 24.13 0.37
N ASN A 169 3.43 23.04 1.10
CA ASN A 169 3.65 21.72 0.51
C ASN A 169 2.44 21.28 -0.32
N ILE A 170 1.23 21.35 0.26
CA ILE A 170 0.03 20.96 -0.48
C ILE A 170 -0.26 21.92 -1.65
N LYS A 171 0.08 23.20 -1.53
CA LYS A 171 -0.03 24.15 -2.64
C LYS A 171 0.89 23.75 -3.79
N ILE A 172 2.14 23.35 -3.51
CA ILE A 172 3.09 22.88 -4.53
C ILE A 172 2.52 21.66 -5.25
N ILE A 173 1.94 20.71 -4.51
CA ILE A 173 1.29 19.51 -5.08
C ILE A 173 0.11 19.91 -5.96
N CYS A 174 -0.82 20.74 -5.46
CA CYS A 174 -1.99 21.18 -6.21
C CYS A 174 -1.61 22.01 -7.45
N ASP A 175 -0.60 22.88 -7.37
CA ASP A 175 -0.16 23.71 -8.50
C ASP A 175 0.48 22.91 -9.64
N ALA A 176 1.01 21.73 -9.35
CA ALA A 176 1.54 20.80 -10.35
C ALA A 176 0.42 20.10 -11.15
N ILE A 177 -0.81 20.13 -10.65
CA ILE A 177 -1.96 19.44 -11.23
C ILE A 177 -2.89 20.49 -11.86
N PRO A 178 -3.02 20.55 -13.20
CA PRO A 178 -3.71 21.65 -13.88
C PRO A 178 -5.15 21.91 -13.40
N THR A 179 -5.89 20.86 -13.04
CA THR A 179 -7.27 20.95 -12.55
C THR A 179 -7.36 21.45 -11.11
N LEU A 180 -6.33 21.24 -10.28
CA LEU A 180 -6.28 21.68 -8.89
C LEU A 180 -5.66 23.07 -8.72
N LYS A 181 -4.85 23.51 -9.69
CA LYS A 181 -4.21 24.82 -9.66
C LYS A 181 -5.25 25.95 -9.52
N LEU A 182 -5.00 26.86 -8.58
CA LEU A 182 -5.83 28.04 -8.33
C LEU A 182 -5.12 29.32 -8.72
N THR A 183 -5.87 30.30 -9.19
CA THR A 183 -5.33 31.65 -9.44
C THR A 183 -5.11 32.36 -8.11
N ASN A 184 -3.86 32.73 -7.80
CA ASN A 184 -3.49 33.33 -6.51
C ASN A 184 -3.98 32.50 -5.30
N GLY A 185 -3.85 31.17 -5.39
CA GLY A 185 -4.32 30.26 -4.35
C GLY A 185 -3.61 30.45 -3.01
N SER A 186 -4.35 30.42 -1.91
CA SER A 186 -3.86 30.51 -0.53
C SER A 186 -4.65 29.60 0.42
N ASP A 187 -4.23 29.54 1.69
CA ASP A 187 -4.92 28.81 2.77
C ASP A 187 -5.25 27.34 2.44
N TYR A 188 -4.32 26.64 1.78
CA TYR A 188 -4.52 25.23 1.47
C TYR A 188 -4.46 24.38 2.73
N LYS A 189 -5.43 23.47 2.89
CA LYS A 189 -5.55 22.61 4.06
C LYS A 189 -6.05 21.23 3.68
N VAL A 190 -5.47 20.21 4.29
CA VAL A 190 -6.03 18.87 4.31
C VAL A 190 -7.20 18.86 5.28
N GLU A 191 -8.37 18.48 4.78
CA GLU A 191 -9.56 18.37 5.59
C GLU A 191 -9.61 17.02 6.30
N LYS A 192 -10.03 17.03 7.57
CA LYS A 192 -10.15 15.83 8.42
C LYS A 192 -11.38 14.98 8.10
N ASN A 193 -11.99 15.18 6.93
CA ASN A 193 -13.09 14.36 6.47
C ASN A 193 -12.62 12.94 6.18
N ALA A 194 -13.54 11.98 6.16
CA ALA A 194 -13.17 10.60 5.92
C ALA A 194 -12.49 10.46 4.54
N LEU A 195 -11.29 9.89 4.52
CA LEU A 195 -10.62 9.49 3.28
C LEU A 195 -11.41 8.38 2.60
N LYS A 196 -11.17 8.22 1.30
CA LYS A 196 -11.73 7.11 0.52
C LYS A 196 -10.63 6.43 -0.28
N LEU A 197 -10.58 5.11 -0.16
CA LEU A 197 -9.84 4.26 -1.08
C LEU A 197 -10.79 3.81 -2.19
N ASP A 198 -10.53 4.20 -3.44
CA ASP A 198 -11.30 3.79 -4.62
C ASP A 198 -10.37 3.17 -5.66
N GLY A 199 -10.37 1.83 -5.72
CA GLY A 199 -9.35 1.08 -6.43
C GLY A 199 -7.96 1.37 -5.87
N ASP A 200 -7.04 1.77 -6.73
CA ASP A 200 -5.63 2.05 -6.40
C ASP A 200 -5.38 3.53 -6.00
N LEU A 201 -6.43 4.29 -5.72
CA LEU A 201 -6.35 5.72 -5.38
C LEU A 201 -6.89 6.01 -3.97
N LEU A 202 -6.07 6.66 -3.15
CA LEU A 202 -6.48 7.28 -1.89
C LEU A 202 -6.89 8.73 -2.14
N HIS A 203 -8.18 9.01 -1.98
CA HIS A 203 -8.73 10.36 -2.09
C HIS A 203 -8.57 11.16 -0.81
N VAL A 204 -7.93 12.32 -0.93
CA VAL A 204 -7.67 13.28 0.14
C VAL A 204 -8.40 14.59 -0.18
N ASN A 205 -9.23 15.01 0.77
CA ASN A 205 -10.04 16.21 0.65
C ASN A 205 -9.22 17.45 1.00
N ILE A 206 -9.13 18.42 0.09
CA ILE A 206 -8.33 19.64 0.28
C ILE A 206 -9.24 20.86 0.17
N SER A 207 -9.18 21.77 1.13
CA SER A 207 -9.75 23.11 0.99
C SER A 207 -8.67 24.13 0.68
N ALA A 208 -9.04 25.20 -0.04
CA ALA A 208 -8.17 26.34 -0.28
C ALA A 208 -9.01 27.60 -0.54
N LYS A 209 -8.34 28.74 -0.71
CA LYS A 209 -8.94 29.98 -1.19
C LYS A 209 -8.36 30.40 -2.53
N GLU A 210 -9.22 30.69 -3.48
CA GLU A 210 -8.85 31.37 -4.73
C GLU A 210 -8.97 32.89 -4.56
N ASN A 211 -7.99 33.64 -5.06
CA ASN A 211 -7.90 35.09 -4.88
C ASN A 211 -8.09 35.54 -3.42
N GLY A 212 -7.57 34.75 -2.47
CA GLY A 212 -7.62 35.02 -1.02
C GLY A 212 -9.01 35.00 -0.36
N THR A 213 -10.08 34.75 -1.11
CA THR A 213 -11.46 34.98 -0.62
C THR A 213 -12.45 33.87 -0.97
N THR A 214 -12.33 33.27 -2.16
CA THR A 214 -13.30 32.28 -2.64
C THR A 214 -12.90 30.91 -2.13
N ALA A 215 -13.70 30.30 -1.25
CA ALA A 215 -13.44 28.93 -0.79
C ALA A 215 -13.59 27.94 -1.95
N VAL A 216 -12.59 27.08 -2.11
CA VAL A 216 -12.57 26.02 -3.13
C VAL A 216 -12.40 24.68 -2.42
N SER A 217 -13.26 23.72 -2.76
CA SER A 217 -13.13 22.33 -2.35
C SER A 217 -12.47 21.54 -3.47
N MET A 218 -11.47 20.74 -3.14
CA MET A 218 -10.65 19.98 -4.08
C MET A 218 -10.54 18.52 -3.63
N ASP A 219 -10.27 17.65 -4.59
CA ASP A 219 -10.03 16.22 -4.38
C ASP A 219 -8.67 15.85 -4.99
N LEU A 220 -7.73 15.47 -4.12
CA LEU A 220 -6.44 14.96 -4.50
C LEU A 220 -6.47 13.43 -4.40
N ALA A 221 -6.39 12.74 -5.54
CA ALA A 221 -6.31 11.29 -5.59
C ALA A 221 -4.84 10.86 -5.62
N ILE A 222 -4.35 10.25 -4.54
CA ILE A 222 -2.97 9.77 -4.42
C ILE A 222 -2.94 8.29 -4.79
N PRO A 223 -2.19 7.85 -5.82
CA PRO A 223 -1.96 6.44 -6.06
C PRO A 223 -1.39 5.76 -4.81
N VAL A 224 -1.92 4.61 -4.43
CA VAL A 224 -1.42 3.94 -3.20
C VAL A 224 0.04 3.51 -3.34
N SER A 225 0.54 3.33 -4.56
CA SER A 225 1.96 3.08 -4.84
C SER A 225 2.87 4.29 -4.58
N ASP A 226 2.31 5.50 -4.43
CA ASP A 226 3.04 6.65 -3.89
C ASP A 226 3.20 6.60 -2.37
N LEU A 227 2.58 5.64 -1.67
CA LEU A 227 2.64 5.54 -0.22
C LEU A 227 3.61 4.44 0.22
N ASN A 228 4.61 4.81 1.02
CA ASN A 228 5.49 3.87 1.70
C ASN A 228 5.17 3.87 3.20
N LEU A 229 5.13 2.70 3.83
CA LEU A 229 5.08 2.61 5.30
C LEU A 229 6.52 2.54 5.83
N LYS A 230 6.94 3.51 6.63
CA LYS A 230 8.30 3.57 7.19
C LYS A 230 8.29 3.79 8.69
N ILE A 231 8.86 2.86 9.45
CA ILE A 231 8.91 2.85 10.91
C ILE A 231 10.36 2.68 11.38
N ASP A 232 10.95 3.73 11.95
CA ASP A 232 12.36 3.76 12.35
C ASP A 232 12.70 2.90 13.60
N ALA A 233 11.70 2.32 14.26
CA ALA A 233 11.90 1.48 15.44
C ALA A 233 10.69 0.55 15.66
N LEU A 234 10.36 -0.26 14.65
CA LEU A 234 9.31 -1.25 14.78
C LEU A 234 9.74 -2.28 15.84
N LYS A 235 8.90 -2.48 16.87
CA LYS A 235 9.14 -3.45 17.93
C LYS A 235 8.42 -4.75 17.66
N ILE A 236 9.12 -5.87 17.81
CA ILE A 236 8.62 -7.21 17.64
C ILE A 236 8.92 -8.03 18.90
N SER A 237 7.93 -8.76 19.39
CA SER A 237 8.12 -9.75 20.46
C SER A 237 7.68 -11.12 19.98
N VAL A 238 8.45 -12.16 20.33
CA VAL A 238 8.19 -13.55 19.92
C VAL A 238 8.32 -14.46 21.12
N SER A 239 7.33 -15.34 21.31
CA SER A 239 7.35 -16.41 22.31
C SER A 239 6.63 -17.65 21.80
N GLY A 240 7.12 -18.84 22.13
CA GLY A 240 6.53 -20.09 21.68
C GLY A 240 7.40 -21.29 22.00
N THR A 241 6.87 -22.49 21.80
CA THR A 241 7.60 -23.73 22.03
C THR A 241 8.88 -23.80 21.18
N GLY A 242 10.02 -24.03 21.82
CA GLY A 242 11.33 -24.08 21.15
C GLY A 242 11.91 -22.72 20.76
N ILE A 243 11.25 -21.61 21.14
CA ILE A 243 11.73 -20.25 20.91
C ILE A 243 11.98 -19.59 22.26
N LYS A 244 13.19 -19.06 22.45
CA LYS A 244 13.50 -18.27 23.63
C LYS A 244 12.71 -16.97 23.57
N GLU A 245 11.88 -16.73 24.57
CA GLU A 245 11.09 -15.50 24.67
C GLU A 245 11.98 -14.27 24.51
N SER A 246 11.60 -13.42 23.55
CA SER A 246 12.33 -12.21 23.20
C SER A 246 11.33 -11.08 23.02
N THR A 247 11.53 -9.99 23.76
CA THR A 247 10.64 -8.84 23.80
C THR A 247 11.30 -7.61 23.19
N ASP A 248 10.52 -6.76 22.55
CA ASP A 248 10.96 -5.44 22.05
C ASP A 248 12.19 -5.48 21.12
N LEU A 249 12.34 -6.57 20.34
CA LEU A 249 13.31 -6.64 19.26
C LEU A 249 13.00 -5.52 18.25
N THR A 250 14.00 -4.68 17.94
CA THR A 250 13.78 -3.45 17.18
C THR A 250 14.37 -3.54 15.77
N THR A 251 13.62 -3.07 14.77
CA THR A 251 14.07 -2.98 13.37
C THR A 251 13.59 -1.69 12.69
N ASN A 252 14.36 -1.19 11.73
CA ASN A 252 13.89 -0.18 10.77
C ASN A 252 13.03 -0.89 9.72
N TYR A 253 11.73 -0.66 9.74
CA TYR A 253 10.79 -1.29 8.81
C TYR A 253 10.43 -0.34 7.68
N LYS A 254 10.58 -0.78 6.43
CA LYS A 254 10.09 -0.11 5.23
C LYS A 254 9.24 -1.07 4.42
N PHE A 255 8.05 -0.63 4.02
CA PHE A 255 7.19 -1.34 3.08
C PHE A 255 6.83 -0.42 1.92
N ASN A 256 7.26 -0.79 0.71
CA ASN A 256 6.93 -0.10 -0.54
C ASN A 256 5.66 -0.69 -1.14
N VAL A 257 4.58 0.09 -1.19
CA VAL A 257 3.33 -0.38 -1.79
C VAL A 257 3.51 -0.48 -3.30
N GLY A 258 3.30 -1.69 -3.83
CA GLY A 258 3.47 -1.95 -5.25
C GLY A 258 2.31 -1.42 -6.09
N ILE A 259 2.57 -1.20 -7.37
CA ILE A 259 1.58 -0.80 -8.37
C ILE A 259 0.64 -1.98 -8.65
N ASP A 260 -0.67 -1.77 -8.49
CA ASP A 260 -1.69 -2.72 -8.96
C ASP A 260 -1.59 -2.84 -10.49
N ASN A 261 -1.49 -4.07 -10.97
CA ASN A 261 -1.32 -4.35 -12.38
C ASN A 261 -2.63 -4.57 -13.14
N THR A 262 -3.76 -4.38 -12.46
CA THR A 262 -5.08 -4.50 -13.04
C THR A 262 -5.36 -3.31 -13.96
N VAL A 263 -5.38 -3.57 -15.28
CA VAL A 263 -5.68 -2.55 -16.28
C VAL A 263 -7.18 -2.20 -16.26
N LYS A 264 -7.50 -0.94 -16.02
CA LYS A 264 -8.85 -0.39 -16.20
C LYS A 264 -9.20 -0.39 -17.69
N PRO A 265 -10.39 -0.88 -18.06
CA PRO A 265 -10.81 -0.88 -19.46
C PRO A 265 -11.06 0.56 -19.92
N ILE A 266 -10.39 0.96 -21.00
CA ILE A 266 -10.71 2.21 -21.70
C ILE A 266 -11.96 1.96 -22.53
N THR A 267 -13.04 2.68 -22.21
CA THR A 267 -14.29 2.61 -22.97
C THR A 267 -14.37 3.77 -23.95
N ASN A 268 -14.86 3.52 -25.17
CA ASN A 268 -15.06 4.53 -26.22
C ASN A 268 -13.80 5.30 -26.63
N ALA A 269 -12.63 4.66 -26.65
CA ALA A 269 -11.45 5.24 -27.27
C ALA A 269 -11.69 5.43 -28.78
N THR A 270 -11.89 6.68 -29.21
CA THR A 270 -12.15 7.03 -30.60
C THR A 270 -11.17 8.09 -31.08
N GLY A 271 -10.59 7.90 -32.25
CA GLY A 271 -9.69 8.85 -32.90
C GLY A 271 -10.00 8.98 -34.39
N THR A 272 -9.57 10.09 -35.00
CA THR A 272 -9.66 10.28 -36.46
C THR A 272 -8.26 10.19 -37.06
N VAL A 273 -8.03 9.24 -37.96
CA VAL A 273 -6.71 8.93 -38.52
C VAL A 273 -6.86 8.49 -39.97
N THR A 274 -6.01 9.03 -40.86
CA THR A 274 -6.02 8.64 -42.27
C THR A 274 -5.74 7.13 -42.41
N ALA A 275 -6.30 6.47 -43.43
CA ALA A 275 -6.20 5.02 -43.57
C ALA A 275 -4.75 4.49 -43.55
N GLY A 276 -3.80 5.24 -44.13
CA GLY A 276 -2.37 4.88 -44.16
C GLY A 276 -1.63 5.07 -42.83
N ASP A 277 -2.24 5.72 -41.85
CA ASP A 277 -1.62 6.04 -40.56
C ASP A 277 -2.18 5.21 -39.39
N ARG A 278 -3.21 4.39 -39.61
CA ARG A 278 -3.90 3.64 -38.53
C ARG A 278 -3.04 2.59 -37.82
N GLU A 279 -1.94 2.16 -38.43
CA GLU A 279 -0.96 1.25 -37.82
C GLU A 279 0.26 1.99 -37.25
N LYS A 280 0.38 3.31 -37.49
CA LYS A 280 1.42 4.16 -36.89
C LYS A 280 1.01 4.52 -35.47
N VAL A 281 1.42 3.68 -34.51
CA VAL A 281 0.92 3.74 -33.12
C VAL A 281 1.01 5.14 -32.51
N MET A 282 2.09 5.91 -32.71
CA MET A 282 2.18 7.28 -32.16
C MET A 282 1.18 8.25 -32.78
N THR A 283 0.92 8.15 -34.10
CA THR A 283 -0.14 8.93 -34.75
C THR A 283 -1.51 8.59 -34.17
N VAL A 284 -1.74 7.31 -33.87
CA VAL A 284 -2.96 6.85 -33.21
C VAL A 284 -3.05 7.39 -31.77
N MET A 285 -1.99 7.27 -30.97
CA MET A 285 -1.96 7.78 -29.59
C MET A 285 -2.23 9.28 -29.53
N LYS A 286 -1.70 10.05 -30.48
CA LYS A 286 -2.01 11.48 -30.64
C LYS A 286 -3.50 11.69 -30.93
N ALA A 287 -4.06 10.96 -31.90
CA ALA A 287 -5.47 11.08 -32.26
C ALA A 287 -6.44 10.67 -31.12
N LEU A 288 -5.97 9.82 -30.21
CA LEU A 288 -6.68 9.42 -29.00
C LEU A 288 -6.47 10.40 -27.81
N GLY A 289 -5.59 11.40 -27.96
CA GLY A 289 -5.34 12.42 -26.94
C GLY A 289 -4.33 12.04 -25.84
N TYR A 290 -3.57 10.95 -26.05
CA TYR A 290 -2.62 10.39 -25.08
C TYR A 290 -1.16 10.83 -25.32
N THR A 291 -0.94 11.89 -26.10
CA THR A 291 0.37 12.53 -26.25
C THR A 291 0.42 13.84 -25.50
N VAL A 292 1.63 14.27 -25.15
CA VAL A 292 1.87 15.56 -24.51
C VAL A 292 1.50 16.67 -25.50
N SER A 293 0.79 17.69 -25.02
CA SER A 293 0.38 18.82 -25.86
C SER A 293 1.61 19.51 -26.47
N GLY A 294 1.68 19.54 -27.80
CA GLY A 294 2.81 20.12 -28.54
C GLY A 294 4.04 19.22 -28.69
N GLN A 295 3.98 17.96 -28.23
CA GLN A 295 5.03 16.94 -28.39
C GLN A 295 4.39 15.63 -28.87
N ASP A 296 4.18 15.52 -30.18
CA ASP A 296 3.43 14.42 -30.81
C ASP A 296 4.14 13.05 -30.73
N ASP A 297 5.44 13.07 -30.49
CA ASP A 297 6.31 11.90 -30.34
C ASP A 297 6.45 11.44 -28.88
N LYS A 298 5.78 12.10 -27.94
CA LYS A 298 5.87 11.80 -26.50
C LYS A 298 4.49 11.47 -25.92
N LEU A 299 4.40 10.33 -25.25
CA LEU A 299 3.20 9.94 -24.50
C LEU A 299 3.02 10.80 -23.24
N ASP A 300 1.76 11.08 -22.94
CA ASP A 300 1.32 11.73 -21.71
C ASP A 300 1.05 10.63 -20.66
N ASN A 301 2.09 10.31 -19.88
CA ASN A 301 2.03 9.21 -18.92
C ASN A 301 0.96 9.42 -17.85
N ASP A 302 0.72 10.67 -17.42
CA ASP A 302 -0.30 10.95 -16.40
C ASP A 302 -1.71 10.65 -16.94
N LYS A 303 -2.01 11.06 -18.18
CA LYS A 303 -3.28 10.70 -18.83
C LYS A 303 -3.43 9.19 -19.04
N LEU A 304 -2.36 8.51 -19.42
CA LEU A 304 -2.39 7.06 -19.61
C LEU A 304 -2.57 6.32 -18.28
N SER A 305 -1.90 6.75 -17.23
CA SER A 305 -2.08 6.22 -15.88
C SER A 305 -3.52 6.39 -15.41
N ASP A 306 -4.11 7.58 -15.59
CA ASP A 306 -5.51 7.82 -15.25
C ASP A 306 -6.48 6.94 -16.05
N ALA A 307 -6.23 6.78 -17.35
CA ALA A 307 -7.09 5.99 -18.24
C ALA A 307 -6.99 4.48 -17.99
N LEU A 308 -5.79 3.98 -17.70
CA LEU A 308 -5.49 2.55 -17.54
C LEU A 308 -5.49 2.11 -16.08
N GLY A 309 -5.52 3.04 -15.12
CA GLY A 309 -5.37 2.73 -13.69
C GLY A 309 -3.99 2.19 -13.31
N LEU A 310 -2.99 2.36 -14.16
CA LEU A 310 -1.61 1.92 -13.93
C LEU A 310 -0.77 3.15 -13.58
N TYR A 311 -0.66 3.45 -12.30
CA TYR A 311 0.04 4.63 -11.80
C TYR A 311 1.55 4.38 -11.67
N ASN A 312 2.33 5.47 -11.62
CA ASN A 312 3.79 5.43 -11.43
C ASN A 312 4.55 4.55 -12.43
N CYS A 313 4.10 4.60 -13.69
CA CYS A 313 4.67 3.86 -14.81
C CYS A 313 4.99 4.79 -15.97
N ASN A 314 6.12 4.55 -16.62
CA ASN A 314 6.38 5.08 -17.94
C ASN A 314 5.80 4.14 -19.01
N PHE A 315 5.01 4.71 -19.92
CA PHE A 315 4.42 3.98 -21.04
C PHE A 315 5.25 4.16 -22.31
N GLU A 316 5.34 3.09 -23.08
CA GLU A 316 5.88 3.07 -24.44
C GLU A 316 4.83 2.52 -25.39
N ALA A 317 4.60 3.19 -26.51
CA ALA A 317 3.69 2.71 -27.53
C ALA A 317 4.35 1.60 -28.35
N VAL A 318 3.76 0.41 -28.38
CA VAL A 318 4.33 -0.77 -29.04
C VAL A 318 3.73 -0.96 -30.43
N SER A 319 2.40 -1.04 -30.52
CA SER A 319 1.75 -1.23 -31.83
C SER A 319 0.28 -0.81 -31.84
N SER A 320 -0.23 -0.55 -33.05
CA SER A 320 -1.66 -0.45 -33.36
C SER A 320 -1.95 -1.46 -34.46
N LYS A 321 -2.82 -2.43 -34.21
CA LYS A 321 -3.12 -3.52 -35.17
C LYS A 321 -4.62 -3.66 -35.38
N PRO A 322 -5.09 -3.91 -36.62
CA PRO A 322 -6.51 -4.08 -36.89
C PRO A 322 -7.06 -5.29 -36.12
N VAL A 323 -8.26 -5.14 -35.56
CA VAL A 323 -8.99 -6.25 -34.95
C VAL A 323 -9.65 -7.06 -36.07
N SER A 324 -9.34 -8.35 -36.11
CA SER A 324 -9.86 -9.25 -37.15
C SER A 324 -11.40 -9.20 -37.21
N GLY A 325 -11.94 -9.03 -38.41
CA GLY A 325 -13.39 -9.00 -38.65
C GLY A 325 -14.12 -7.75 -38.17
N GLN A 326 -13.43 -6.71 -37.67
CA GLN A 326 -14.06 -5.48 -37.19
C GLN A 326 -13.49 -4.25 -37.91
N ALA A 327 -14.30 -3.61 -38.76
CA ALA A 327 -13.90 -2.41 -39.47
C ALA A 327 -13.57 -1.27 -38.49
N ASN A 328 -12.51 -0.51 -38.80
CA ASN A 328 -12.03 0.63 -38.01
C ASN A 328 -11.65 0.33 -36.55
N LYS A 329 -11.66 -0.93 -36.10
CA LYS A 329 -11.21 -1.29 -34.76
C LYS A 329 -9.76 -1.72 -34.75
N TYR A 330 -9.01 -1.22 -33.79
CA TYR A 330 -7.59 -1.50 -33.62
C TYR A 330 -7.28 -1.85 -32.17
N THR A 331 -6.48 -2.89 -31.96
CA THR A 331 -5.85 -3.17 -30.67
C THR A 331 -4.60 -2.31 -30.56
N ILE A 332 -4.58 -1.46 -29.54
CA ILE A 332 -3.41 -0.70 -29.14
C ILE A 332 -2.66 -1.52 -28.10
N THR A 333 -1.35 -1.66 -28.28
CA THR A 333 -0.46 -2.34 -27.33
C THR A 333 0.53 -1.33 -26.79
N LEU A 334 0.64 -1.28 -25.47
CA LEU A 334 1.60 -0.47 -24.73
C LEU A 334 2.49 -1.39 -23.90
N LYS A 335 3.69 -0.89 -23.61
CA LYS A 335 4.57 -1.41 -22.57
C LYS A 335 4.54 -0.44 -21.40
N ALA A 336 4.31 -0.94 -20.19
CA ALA A 336 4.38 -0.18 -18.94
C ALA A 336 5.60 -0.62 -18.13
N THR A 337 6.45 0.33 -17.77
CA THR A 337 7.62 0.10 -16.92
C THR A 337 7.46 0.91 -15.65
N PRO A 338 7.52 0.30 -14.45
CA PRO A 338 7.52 1.06 -13.20
C PRO A 338 8.61 2.14 -13.21
N ASN A 339 8.27 3.33 -12.70
CA ASN A 339 9.25 4.40 -12.53
C ASN A 339 10.33 4.00 -11.50
N GLU A 340 11.46 4.69 -11.48
CA GLU A 340 12.52 4.43 -10.50
C GLU A 340 11.97 4.55 -9.06
N GLY A 341 12.28 3.55 -8.21
CA GLY A 341 11.78 3.47 -6.84
C GLY A 341 10.44 2.73 -6.70
N TYR A 342 9.73 2.48 -7.80
CA TYR A 342 8.46 1.75 -7.80
C TYR A 342 8.63 0.30 -8.25
N VAL A 343 7.72 -0.55 -7.79
CA VAL A 343 7.64 -1.98 -8.11
C VAL A 343 6.18 -2.37 -8.32
N TRP A 344 5.92 -3.51 -8.96
CA TRP A 344 4.61 -4.15 -8.97
C TRP A 344 4.29 -4.76 -7.60
N GLU A 345 3.03 -5.11 -7.35
CA GLU A 345 2.60 -5.80 -6.12
C GLU A 345 3.30 -7.15 -5.86
N ASP A 346 3.89 -7.77 -6.88
CA ASP A 346 4.71 -8.99 -6.74
C ASP A 346 6.17 -8.70 -6.32
N GLY A 347 6.53 -7.42 -6.16
CA GLY A 347 7.84 -6.95 -5.77
C GLY A 347 8.84 -6.81 -6.92
N THR A 348 8.46 -7.14 -8.15
CA THR A 348 9.32 -7.00 -9.33
C THR A 348 9.18 -5.61 -9.96
N ASN A 349 10.17 -5.19 -10.75
CA ASN A 349 10.14 -3.96 -11.55
C ASN A 349 10.24 -4.24 -13.07
N ASN A 350 10.00 -5.49 -13.48
CA ASN A 350 10.09 -5.88 -14.88
C ASN A 350 8.98 -5.20 -15.71
N PRO A 351 9.26 -4.71 -16.92
CA PRO A 351 8.23 -4.12 -17.77
C PRO A 351 7.12 -5.12 -18.12
N LYS A 352 5.87 -4.65 -18.15
CA LYS A 352 4.72 -5.38 -18.68
C LYS A 352 4.47 -4.94 -20.10
N THR A 353 4.36 -5.90 -21.03
CA THR A 353 4.37 -5.64 -22.49
C THR A 353 3.03 -5.92 -23.17
N ASP A 354 2.05 -6.36 -22.40
CA ASP A 354 0.74 -6.85 -22.80
C ASP A 354 -0.39 -5.90 -22.38
N ILE A 355 -0.07 -4.65 -22.06
CA ILE A 355 -1.06 -3.63 -21.74
C ILE A 355 -1.80 -3.29 -23.03
N THR A 356 -3.07 -3.68 -23.13
CA THR A 356 -3.84 -3.53 -24.36
C THR A 356 -5.19 -2.88 -24.12
N PHE A 357 -5.64 -2.12 -25.11
CA PHE A 357 -7.01 -1.63 -25.19
C PHE A 357 -7.45 -1.51 -26.65
N GLU A 358 -8.75 -1.56 -26.90
CA GLU A 358 -9.31 -1.37 -28.24
C GLU A 358 -9.65 0.10 -28.48
N ALA A 359 -9.39 0.58 -29.69
CA ALA A 359 -9.78 1.90 -30.16
C ALA A 359 -10.52 1.80 -31.51
N THR A 360 -11.42 2.75 -31.76
CA THR A 360 -12.06 2.94 -33.06
C THR A 360 -11.42 4.12 -33.79
N LEU A 361 -10.89 3.88 -34.99
CA LEU A 361 -10.15 4.86 -35.80
C LEU A 361 -10.94 5.18 -37.08
N ASN A 362 -11.52 6.39 -37.12
CA ASN A 362 -12.33 6.87 -38.24
C ASN A 362 -11.48 7.49 -39.34
#